data_AF-A0A8D8XB84-F1
#
_entry.id   AF-A0A8D8XB84-F1
#
_cell.length_a   1.000
_cell.length_b   1.000
_cell.length_c   1.000
_cell.angle_alpha   90.00
_cell.angle_beta   90.00
_cell.angle_gamma   90.00
#
_symmetry.space_group_name_H-M   'P 1'
#
loop_
_entity.id
_entity.type
_entity.pdbx_description
1 polymer ?
#
loop_
_entity_poly.entity_id
_entity_poly.type
_entity_poly.pdbx_seq_one_letter_code
_entity_poly.pdbx_strand_id
1 'polypeptide(L)'
;MCHTIAAFIKHPVYWFDSKGDFSAKRICQISNKDIEGTLSRIQVCRVESLLHLVEALYDLVSRFDSSSCQEIRIVVVDSVPTHFYALLDTSVNCQGYLSQIGNLLKYLAHRHSCIVLTTNLLSLASEPHEEDRPGMGKYWNHVPHVSVGDGYRLSIMQSNSRRLSHEQVELVKISLKGVH
;
A
#
# COMPACT_ATOMS: atom_id res chain seq x y z
N MET A 1 -9.36 -4.93 -0.52
CA MET A 1 -9.41 -3.46 -0.53
C MET A 1 -8.77 -2.91 -1.80
N CYS A 2 -7.47 -3.17 -1.99
CA CYS A 2 -6.68 -2.50 -3.01
C CYS A 2 -7.16 -2.77 -4.45
N HIS A 3 -7.76 -3.93 -4.74
CA HIS A 3 -8.32 -4.22 -6.08
C HIS A 3 -9.43 -3.24 -6.46
N THR A 4 -10.29 -2.84 -5.51
CA THR A 4 -11.36 -1.87 -5.77
C THR A 4 -10.78 -0.50 -6.09
N ILE A 5 -9.77 -0.06 -5.35
CA ILE A 5 -9.11 1.22 -5.61
C ILE A 5 -8.43 1.18 -6.98
N ALA A 6 -7.64 0.15 -7.26
CA ALA A 6 -6.95 -0.02 -8.54
C ALA A 6 -7.92 -0.06 -9.73
N ALA A 7 -9.09 -0.68 -9.56
CA ALA A 7 -10.12 -0.81 -10.59
C ALA A 7 -10.83 0.51 -10.94
N PHE A 8 -11.03 1.42 -9.98
CA PHE A 8 -11.82 2.65 -10.21
C PHE A 8 -10.99 3.89 -10.49
N ILE A 9 -9.72 3.88 -10.12
CA ILE A 9 -8.85 5.03 -10.28
C ILE A 9 -8.39 5.16 -11.73
N LYS A 10 -8.01 6.36 -12.18
CA LYS A 10 -7.57 6.59 -13.57
C LYS A 10 -6.06 6.83 -13.70
N HIS A 11 -5.36 6.78 -12.59
CA HIS A 11 -3.91 6.99 -12.52
C HIS A 11 -3.15 5.66 -12.66
N PRO A 12 -1.86 5.70 -13.05
CA PRO A 12 -0.98 4.54 -13.00
C PRO A 12 -0.92 3.94 -11.60
N VAL A 13 -0.93 2.61 -11.52
CA VAL A 13 -0.88 1.87 -10.26
C VAL A 13 0.31 0.91 -10.29
N TYR A 14 1.19 1.02 -9.31
CA TYR A 14 2.30 0.11 -9.06
C TYR A 14 1.94 -0.75 -7.86
N TRP A 15 1.71 -2.04 -8.08
CA TRP A 15 1.24 -2.97 -7.07
C TRP A 15 2.35 -3.96 -6.68
N PHE A 16 2.77 -3.91 -5.43
CA PHE A 16 3.69 -4.86 -4.82
C PHE A 16 2.89 -5.95 -4.10
N ASP A 17 2.74 -7.10 -4.75
CA ASP A 17 1.95 -8.23 -4.28
C ASP A 17 2.81 -9.15 -3.39
N SER A 18 2.80 -8.88 -2.08
CA SER A 18 3.55 -9.69 -1.11
C SER A 18 2.84 -10.98 -0.75
N LYS A 19 1.50 -11.02 -0.81
CA LYS A 19 0.72 -12.22 -0.45
C LYS A 19 0.55 -13.20 -1.60
N GLY A 20 0.43 -12.71 -2.84
CA GLY A 20 0.18 -13.51 -4.03
C GLY A 20 -1.29 -13.58 -4.38
N ASP A 21 -2.08 -12.65 -3.85
CA ASP A 21 -3.52 -12.61 -3.98
C ASP A 21 -3.97 -11.49 -4.93
N PHE A 22 -3.05 -10.88 -5.68
CA PHE A 22 -3.43 -10.06 -6.82
C PHE A 22 -4.24 -10.90 -7.82
N SER A 23 -5.34 -10.33 -8.32
CA SER A 23 -6.26 -11.04 -9.21
C SER A 23 -6.81 -10.09 -10.26
N ALA A 24 -6.31 -10.21 -11.48
CA ALA A 24 -6.85 -9.50 -12.64
C ALA A 24 -8.34 -9.83 -12.86
N LYS A 25 -8.73 -11.10 -12.66
CA LYS A 25 -10.14 -11.52 -12.71
C LYS A 25 -11.00 -10.72 -11.73
N ARG A 26 -10.50 -10.47 -10.52
CA ARG A 26 -11.22 -9.65 -9.53
C ARG A 26 -11.33 -8.19 -9.99
N ILE A 27 -10.29 -7.63 -10.61
CA ILE A 27 -10.33 -6.29 -11.23
C ILE A 27 -11.42 -6.23 -12.32
N CYS A 28 -11.46 -7.21 -13.23
CA CYS A 28 -12.46 -7.26 -14.30
C CYS A 28 -13.90 -7.34 -13.76
N GLN A 29 -14.12 -8.10 -12.68
CA GLN A 29 -15.43 -8.18 -12.03
C GLN A 29 -15.86 -6.87 -11.35
N ILE A 30 -14.92 -5.99 -11.03
CA ILE A 30 -15.19 -4.68 -10.40
C ILE A 30 -15.33 -3.61 -11.48
N SER A 31 -14.44 -3.59 -12.48
CA SER A 31 -14.43 -2.63 -13.58
C SER A 31 -15.29 -3.13 -14.75
N ASN A 32 -16.58 -2.77 -14.75
CA ASN A 32 -17.54 -3.24 -15.77
C ASN A 32 -17.51 -2.47 -17.10
N LYS A 33 -16.69 -1.41 -17.25
CA LYS A 33 -16.80 -0.47 -18.38
C LYS A 33 -15.56 -0.35 -19.25
N ASP A 34 -14.36 -0.52 -18.69
CA ASP A 34 -13.09 -0.37 -19.42
C ASP A 34 -12.03 -1.29 -18.82
N ILE A 35 -12.15 -2.59 -19.09
CA ILE A 35 -11.27 -3.60 -18.49
C ILE A 35 -9.84 -3.45 -19.01
N GLU A 36 -9.67 -3.27 -20.32
CA GLU A 36 -8.37 -3.17 -20.97
C GLU A 36 -7.63 -1.90 -20.53
N GLY A 37 -8.31 -0.75 -20.56
CA GLY A 37 -7.77 0.51 -20.06
C GLY A 37 -7.52 0.47 -18.56
N THR A 38 -8.28 -0.31 -17.78
CA THR A 38 -8.02 -0.50 -16.34
C THR A 38 -6.79 -1.37 -16.08
N LEU A 39 -6.63 -2.48 -16.79
CA LEU A 39 -5.53 -3.42 -16.57
C LEU A 39 -4.20 -2.89 -17.11
N SER A 40 -4.19 -2.20 -18.25
CA SER A 40 -2.96 -1.70 -18.90
C SER A 40 -2.17 -0.69 -18.04
N ARG A 41 -2.85 0.01 -17.14
CA ARG A 41 -2.28 1.00 -16.21
C ARG A 41 -1.91 0.42 -14.84
N ILE A 42 -2.15 -0.87 -14.59
CA ILE A 42 -1.78 -1.54 -13.35
C ILE A 42 -0.54 -2.40 -13.62
N GLN A 43 0.60 -2.00 -13.05
CA GLN A 43 1.83 -2.79 -13.05
C GLN A 43 1.90 -3.58 -11.75
N VAL A 44 2.13 -4.89 -11.84
CA VAL A 44 2.19 -5.78 -10.67
C VAL A 44 3.57 -6.39 -10.55
N CYS A 45 4.16 -6.27 -9.36
CA CYS A 45 5.41 -6.89 -8.96
C CYS A 45 5.10 -7.91 -7.86
N ARG A 46 5.38 -9.19 -8.11
CA ARG A 46 5.30 -10.23 -7.08
C ARG A 46 6.49 -10.09 -6.15
N VAL A 47 6.24 -9.91 -4.85
CA VAL A 47 7.28 -9.77 -3.84
C VAL A 47 7.45 -11.10 -3.12
N GLU A 48 8.71 -11.55 -3.05
CA GLU A 48 9.07 -12.88 -2.53
C GLU A 48 9.77 -12.82 -1.17
N SER A 49 10.32 -11.66 -0.82
CA SER A 49 11.01 -11.43 0.44
C SER A 49 10.99 -9.94 0.81
N LEU A 50 11.37 -9.65 2.05
CA LEU A 50 11.45 -8.29 2.53
C LEU A 50 12.60 -7.50 1.87
N LEU A 51 13.72 -8.16 1.54
CA LEU A 51 14.81 -7.57 0.76
C LEU A 51 14.36 -7.25 -0.67
N HIS A 52 13.67 -8.19 -1.32
CA HIS A 52 13.12 -7.98 -2.66
C HIS A 52 12.15 -6.79 -2.69
N LEU A 53 11.33 -6.59 -1.64
CA LEU A 53 10.48 -5.41 -1.52
C LEU A 53 11.31 -4.11 -1.47
N VAL A 54 12.40 -4.09 -0.72
CA VAL A 54 13.30 -2.93 -0.63
C VAL A 54 13.92 -2.62 -1.99
N GLU A 55 14.48 -3.64 -2.65
CA GLU A 55 15.09 -3.50 -3.99
C GLU A 55 14.07 -2.97 -5.01
N ALA A 56 12.87 -3.57 -5.05
CA ALA A 56 11.85 -3.17 -6.00
C ALA A 56 11.32 -1.74 -5.74
N LEU A 57 11.30 -1.29 -4.48
CA LEU A 57 10.99 0.09 -4.13
C LEU A 57 12.11 1.07 -4.51
N TYR A 58 13.39 0.69 -4.36
CA TYR A 58 14.52 1.51 -4.85
C TYR A 58 14.50 1.66 -6.36
N ASP A 59 14.24 0.57 -7.09
CA ASP A 59 14.10 0.61 -8.54
C ASP A 59 12.96 1.54 -8.96
N LEU A 60 11.84 1.52 -8.23
CA LEU A 60 10.72 2.42 -8.49
C LEU A 60 11.11 3.88 -8.24
N VAL A 61 11.80 4.17 -7.13
CA VAL A 61 12.33 5.51 -6.82
C VAL A 61 13.26 5.99 -7.93
N SER A 62 14.23 5.17 -8.33
CA SER A 62 15.20 5.49 -9.38
C SER A 62 14.52 5.80 -10.72
N ARG A 63 13.52 4.99 -11.11
CA ARG A 63 12.69 5.23 -12.30
C ARG A 63 11.95 6.56 -12.20
N PHE A 64 11.47 6.93 -11.01
CA PHE A 64 10.69 8.14 -10.81
C PHE A 64 11.57 9.39 -10.77
N ASP A 65 12.75 9.31 -10.15
CA ASP A 65 13.77 10.36 -10.16
C ASP A 65 14.28 10.64 -11.58
N SER A 66 14.38 9.59 -12.40
CA SER A 66 14.77 9.72 -13.82
C SER A 66 13.62 10.18 -14.73
N SER A 67 12.37 10.15 -14.24
CA SER A 67 11.20 10.55 -15.01
C SER A 67 10.87 12.03 -14.78
N SER A 68 10.69 12.81 -15.85
CA SER A 68 10.17 14.18 -15.76
C SER A 68 8.64 14.24 -15.60
N CYS A 69 7.96 13.10 -15.55
CA CYS A 69 6.51 13.02 -15.53
C CYS A 69 5.95 13.41 -14.16
N GLN A 70 5.08 14.43 -14.14
CA GLN A 70 4.45 14.98 -12.94
C GLN A 70 3.07 14.40 -12.64
N GLU A 71 2.66 13.32 -13.31
CA GLU A 71 1.35 12.73 -13.06
C GLU A 71 1.26 12.10 -11.66
N ILE A 72 0.06 12.17 -11.05
CA ILE A 72 -0.23 11.45 -9.81
C ILE A 72 -0.14 9.94 -10.10
N ARG A 73 0.56 9.22 -9.23
CA ARG A 73 0.74 7.76 -9.30
C ARG A 73 0.30 7.11 -8.00
N ILE A 74 -0.02 5.83 -8.07
CA ILE A 74 -0.44 5.06 -6.89
C ILE A 74 0.53 3.94 -6.68
N VAL A 75 1.00 3.81 -5.45
CA VAL A 75 1.86 2.72 -5.01
C VAL A 75 1.09 1.89 -4.01
N VAL A 76 0.73 0.67 -4.37
CA VAL A 76 0.08 -0.28 -3.46
C VAL A 76 1.13 -1.27 -2.97
N VAL A 77 1.30 -1.39 -1.66
CA VAL A 77 2.08 -2.47 -1.04
C VAL A 77 1.11 -3.39 -0.31
N ASP A 78 0.75 -4.52 -0.94
CA ASP A 78 -0.15 -5.49 -0.32
C ASP A 78 0.62 -6.37 0.66
N SER A 79 0.68 -5.82 1.87
CA SER A 79 1.05 -6.42 3.15
C SER A 79 2.54 -6.61 3.40
N VAL A 80 3.16 -5.50 3.82
CA VAL A 80 4.47 -5.47 4.48
C VAL A 80 4.62 -6.50 5.62
N PRO A 81 3.60 -6.77 6.47
CA PRO A 81 3.75 -7.72 7.58
C PRO A 81 3.99 -9.17 7.12
N THR A 82 3.56 -9.56 5.92
CA THR A 82 3.57 -10.96 5.46
C THR A 82 4.99 -11.56 5.46
N HIS A 83 5.98 -10.77 5.04
CA HIS A 83 7.38 -11.19 5.05
C HIS A 83 8.09 -10.86 6.38
N PHE A 84 7.55 -9.92 7.15
CA PHE A 84 8.12 -9.50 8.42
C PHE A 84 7.96 -10.55 9.53
N TYR A 85 6.77 -11.18 9.63
CA TYR A 85 6.50 -12.19 10.65
C TYR A 85 7.39 -13.42 10.56
N ALA A 86 7.75 -13.83 9.34
CA ALA A 86 8.68 -14.94 9.11
C ALA A 86 10.10 -14.66 9.62
N LEU A 87 10.45 -13.38 9.85
CA LEU A 87 11.80 -12.95 10.23
C LEU A 87 11.88 -12.41 11.67
N LEU A 88 10.76 -12.35 12.41
CA LEU A 88 10.71 -11.80 13.77
C LEU A 88 11.60 -12.53 14.78
N ASP A 89 11.93 -13.80 14.53
CA ASP A 89 12.83 -14.60 15.37
C ASP A 89 14.31 -14.16 15.25
N THR A 90 14.63 -13.25 14.32
CA THR A 90 15.96 -12.69 14.09
C THR A 90 15.99 -11.17 14.40
N SER A 91 16.07 -10.85 15.69
CA SER A 91 15.48 -9.69 16.35
C SER A 91 16.11 -8.28 16.17
N VAL A 92 16.94 -8.02 15.16
CA VAL A 92 17.50 -6.64 14.94
C VAL A 92 17.40 -6.16 13.49
N ASN A 93 17.72 -7.01 12.51
CA ASN A 93 17.78 -6.58 11.10
C ASN A 93 16.41 -6.24 10.51
N CYS A 94 15.35 -6.90 10.99
CA CYS A 94 13.99 -6.73 10.48
C CYS A 94 13.45 -5.31 10.71
N GLN A 95 13.81 -4.67 11.82
CA GLN A 95 13.39 -3.31 12.12
C GLN A 95 14.05 -2.28 11.18
N GLY A 96 15.33 -2.50 10.85
CA GLY A 96 16.06 -1.64 9.90
C GLY A 96 15.41 -1.63 8.52
N TYR A 97 15.03 -2.81 8.03
CA TYR A 97 14.33 -2.88 6.74
C TYR A 97 12.93 -2.26 6.78
N LEU A 98 12.16 -2.43 7.86
CA LEU A 98 10.87 -1.76 7.99
C LEU A 98 11.01 -0.23 7.94
N SER A 99 12.02 0.31 8.63
CA SER A 99 12.33 1.73 8.58
C SER A 99 12.72 2.18 7.17
N GLN A 100 13.53 1.38 6.48
CA GLN A 100 13.94 1.64 5.10
C GLN A 100 12.75 1.66 4.14
N ILE A 101 11.85 0.67 4.24
CA ILE A 101 10.60 0.63 3.46
C ILE A 101 9.76 1.87 3.77
N GLY A 102 9.56 2.20 5.05
CA GLY A 102 8.81 3.39 5.46
C GLY A 102 9.39 4.68 4.87
N ASN A 103 10.72 4.83 4.87
CA ASN A 103 11.41 5.97 4.29
C ASN A 103 11.26 6.04 2.76
N LEU A 104 11.38 4.91 2.06
CA LEU A 104 11.18 4.84 0.60
C LEU A 104 9.75 5.22 0.21
N LEU A 105 8.76 4.68 0.93
CA LEU A 105 7.35 5.00 0.70
C LEU A 105 7.06 6.48 0.98
N LYS A 106 7.63 7.04 2.06
CA LYS A 106 7.52 8.46 2.37
C LYS A 106 8.20 9.33 1.29
N TYR A 107 9.35 8.91 0.79
CA TYR A 107 10.04 9.61 -0.30
C TYR A 107 9.20 9.63 -1.57
N LEU A 108 8.64 8.49 -1.98
CA LEU A 108 7.71 8.38 -3.11
C LEU A 108 6.52 9.33 -2.94
N ALA A 109 5.90 9.33 -1.77
CA ALA A 109 4.74 10.17 -1.48
C ALA A 109 5.05 11.68 -1.54
N HIS A 110 6.18 12.11 -0.96
CA HIS A 110 6.54 13.52 -0.88
C HIS A 110 7.18 14.07 -2.15
N ARG A 111 8.02 13.28 -2.83
CA ARG A 111 8.86 13.76 -3.94
C ARG A 111 8.21 13.58 -5.30
N HIS A 112 7.34 12.58 -5.46
CA HIS A 112 6.82 12.16 -6.77
C HIS A 112 5.30 12.17 -6.87
N SER A 113 4.61 12.99 -6.06
CA SER A 113 3.14 13.09 -6.07
C SER A 113 2.43 11.73 -6.01
N CYS A 114 3.02 10.78 -5.27
CA CYS A 114 2.48 9.42 -5.17
C CYS A 114 1.48 9.32 -4.01
N ILE A 115 0.41 8.58 -4.24
CA ILE A 115 -0.45 8.08 -3.16
C ILE A 115 0.00 6.66 -2.83
N VAL A 116 0.38 6.43 -1.57
CA VAL A 116 0.91 5.14 -1.12
C VAL A 116 -0.15 4.42 -0.30
N LEU A 117 -0.58 3.25 -0.73
CA LEU A 117 -1.55 2.43 -0.01
C LEU A 117 -0.85 1.20 0.54
N THR A 118 -0.95 0.96 1.84
CA THR A 118 -0.41 -0.24 2.46
C THR A 118 -1.53 -1.03 3.14
N THR A 119 -1.52 -2.35 3.03
CA THR A 119 -2.40 -3.19 3.84
C THR A 119 -1.62 -3.69 5.05
N ASN A 120 -2.31 -3.77 6.19
CA ASN A 120 -1.75 -4.43 7.38
C ASN A 120 -2.57 -5.68 7.68
N LEU A 121 -1.90 -6.69 8.23
CA LEU A 121 -2.56 -7.85 8.80
C LEU A 121 -3.16 -7.43 10.15
N LEU A 122 -4.27 -8.05 10.53
CA LEU A 122 -4.85 -7.86 11.85
C LEU A 122 -4.42 -9.04 12.72
N SER A 123 -3.76 -8.76 13.84
CA SER A 123 -3.52 -9.75 14.88
C SER A 123 -4.76 -9.81 15.76
N LEU A 124 -5.47 -10.94 15.68
CA LEU A 124 -6.67 -11.15 16.47
C LEU A 124 -6.30 -11.31 17.94
N ALA A 125 -7.09 -10.69 18.81
CA ALA A 125 -6.98 -10.89 20.24
C ALA A 125 -7.25 -12.37 20.58
N SER A 126 -6.35 -12.97 21.35
CA SER A 126 -6.52 -14.35 21.84
C SER A 126 -7.49 -14.41 23.02
N GLU A 127 -7.61 -13.31 23.77
CA GLU A 127 -8.39 -13.21 24.99
C GLU A 127 -9.63 -12.32 24.80
N PRO A 128 -10.77 -12.63 25.44
CA PRO A 128 -12.03 -11.92 25.24
C PRO A 128 -12.03 -10.46 25.73
N HIS A 129 -11.00 -10.02 26.46
CA HIS A 129 -10.82 -8.66 26.94
C HIS A 129 -9.74 -7.87 26.19
N GLU A 130 -9.08 -8.49 25.22
CA GLU A 130 -8.09 -7.82 24.39
C GLU A 130 -8.72 -7.31 23.09
N GLU A 131 -8.28 -6.13 22.64
CA GLU A 131 -8.68 -5.59 21.35
C GLU A 131 -7.78 -6.14 20.23
N ASP A 132 -8.36 -6.34 19.04
CA ASP A 132 -7.62 -6.67 17.83
C ASP A 132 -6.56 -5.60 17.55
N ARG A 133 -5.33 -6.05 17.23
CA ARG A 133 -4.18 -5.16 17.09
C ARG A 133 -3.70 -5.16 15.64
N PRO A 134 -3.34 -4.01 15.05
CA PRO A 134 -2.66 -4.00 13.77
C PRO A 134 -1.36 -4.81 13.87
N GLY A 135 -1.09 -5.67 12.90
CA GLY A 135 -0.08 -6.70 13.00
C GLY A 135 1.34 -6.15 13.21
N MET A 136 1.65 -5.04 12.54
CA MET A 136 2.96 -4.39 12.75
C MET A 136 3.01 -3.47 13.98
N GLY A 137 1.88 -3.22 14.64
CA GLY A 137 1.79 -2.49 15.90
C GLY A 137 2.76 -1.30 16.03
N LYS A 138 3.52 -1.29 17.14
CA LYS A 138 4.49 -0.23 17.48
C LYS A 138 5.64 -0.10 16.46
N TYR A 139 5.96 -1.16 15.72
CA TYR A 139 7.07 -1.14 14.75
C TYR A 139 6.76 -0.28 13.52
N TRP A 140 5.50 0.05 13.26
CA TRP A 140 5.10 0.89 12.13
C TRP A 140 4.59 2.28 12.54
N ASN A 141 4.46 2.54 13.84
CA ASN A 141 3.97 3.83 14.37
C ASN A 141 4.85 5.03 13.99
N HIS A 142 6.13 4.80 13.70
CA HIS A 142 7.07 5.84 13.29
C HIS A 142 6.91 6.26 11.82
N VAL A 143 6.19 5.47 11.01
CA VAL A 143 5.87 5.81 9.62
C VAL A 143 4.63 6.72 9.64
N PRO A 144 4.73 7.97 9.14
CA PRO A 144 3.59 8.88 9.14
C PRO A 144 2.47 8.30 8.29
N HIS A 145 1.31 8.07 8.88
CA HIS A 145 0.18 7.44 8.21
C HIS A 145 -1.13 8.16 8.52
N VAL A 146 -2.02 8.14 7.54
CA VAL A 146 -3.42 8.48 7.74
C VAL A 146 -4.14 7.16 7.92
N SER A 147 -4.51 6.83 9.16
CA SER A 147 -5.47 5.76 9.42
C SER A 147 -6.82 6.18 8.84
N VAL A 148 -7.56 5.24 8.25
CA VAL A 148 -8.90 5.52 7.74
C VAL A 148 -9.86 5.66 8.92
N GLY A 149 -9.80 6.83 9.56
CA GLY A 149 -10.50 7.21 10.77
C GLY A 149 -10.40 8.71 11.08
N ASP A 150 -9.31 9.40 10.70
CA ASP A 150 -9.15 10.84 10.94
C ASP A 150 -8.46 11.58 9.77
N GLY A 151 -8.86 12.85 9.59
CA GLY A 151 -8.70 13.67 8.40
C GLY A 151 -7.28 13.97 7.87
N TYR A 152 -7.28 14.44 6.61
CA TYR A 152 -6.21 14.56 5.62
C TYR A 152 -4.85 15.15 6.04
N ARG A 153 -3.75 14.44 5.72
CA ARG A 153 -2.73 14.72 4.68
C ARG A 153 -1.52 13.80 4.90
N LEU A 154 -0.97 13.29 3.81
CA LEU A 154 -0.06 12.13 3.66
C LEU A 154 -0.77 10.78 3.68
N SER A 155 -1.24 10.36 2.52
CA SER A 155 -2.16 9.24 2.39
C SER A 155 -1.44 7.89 2.37
N ILE A 156 -0.52 7.62 3.32
CA ILE A 156 -0.17 6.23 3.67
C ILE A 156 -1.40 5.67 4.37
N MET A 157 -2.35 5.16 3.57
CA MET A 157 -3.58 4.61 4.10
C MET A 157 -3.32 3.17 4.47
N GLN A 158 -3.41 2.91 5.78
CA GLN A 158 -3.38 1.58 6.33
C GLN A 158 -4.81 1.09 6.53
N SER A 159 -5.15 -0.05 5.94
CA SER A 159 -6.43 -0.72 6.21
C SER A 159 -6.19 -2.16 6.62
N ASN A 160 -7.02 -2.61 7.56
CA ASN A 160 -7.18 -4.01 7.89
C ASN A 160 -7.95 -4.70 6.76
N SER A 161 -7.68 -5.99 6.50
CA SER A 161 -8.17 -6.79 5.35
C SER A 161 -9.71 -6.92 5.18
N ARG A 162 -10.54 -6.20 5.94
CA ARG A 162 -12.00 -6.21 5.78
C ARG A 162 -12.45 -5.09 4.82
N ARG A 163 -13.56 -5.33 4.12
CA ARG A 163 -14.11 -4.45 3.07
C ARG A 163 -14.21 -3.00 3.56
N LEU A 164 -13.83 -2.05 2.69
CA LEU A 164 -14.05 -0.63 2.97
C LEU A 164 -15.55 -0.31 2.96
N SER A 165 -15.99 0.58 3.86
CA SER A 165 -17.29 1.25 3.73
C SER A 165 -17.25 2.23 2.54
N HIS A 166 -18.42 2.59 2.01
CA HIS A 166 -18.55 3.54 0.89
C HIS A 166 -17.82 4.88 1.18
N GLU A 167 -17.85 5.31 2.43
CA GLU A 167 -17.22 6.52 2.94
C GLU A 167 -15.68 6.51 2.81
N GLN A 168 -15.05 5.35 3.01
CA GLN A 168 -13.60 5.21 2.91
C GLN A 168 -13.11 5.23 1.45
N VAL A 169 -13.93 4.71 0.52
CA VAL A 169 -13.65 4.82 -0.92
C VAL A 169 -13.78 6.28 -1.38
N GLU A 170 -14.76 7.01 -0.84
CA GLU A 170 -14.89 8.46 -1.07
C GLU A 170 -13.69 9.23 -0.50
N LEU A 171 -13.17 8.88 0.67
CA LEU A 171 -11.97 9.52 1.23
C LEU A 171 -10.75 9.38 0.32
N VAL A 172 -10.52 8.20 -0.28
CA VAL A 172 -9.45 8.00 -1.28
C VAL A 172 -9.68 8.90 -2.50
N LYS A 173 -10.92 8.95 -3.02
CA LYS A 173 -11.29 9.82 -4.14
C LYS A 173 -11.08 11.31 -3.83
N ILE A 174 -11.42 11.75 -2.61
CA ILE A 174 -11.24 13.13 -2.17
C ILE A 174 -9.76 13.47 -2.03
N SER A 175 -8.96 12.55 -1.48
CA SER A 175 -7.50 12.73 -1.40
C SER A 175 -6.85 12.92 -2.77
N LEU A 176 -7.41 12.35 -3.85
CA LEU A 176 -6.91 12.55 -5.22
C LEU A 176 -7.31 13.89 -5.81
N LYS A 177 -8.49 14.42 -5.45
CA LYS A 177 -8.95 15.75 -5.88
C LYS A 177 -8.20 16.89 -5.17
N GLY A 178 -7.60 16.64 -4.00
CA GLY A 178 -6.88 17.64 -3.20
C GLY A 178 -5.39 17.80 -3.53
N VAL A 179 -4.86 17.10 -4.54
CA VAL A 179 -3.43 17.11 -4.95
C VAL A 179 -3.25 17.94 -6.23
N HIS A 180 -4.06 18.99 -6.41
CA HIS A 180 -3.88 20.00 -7.46
C HIS A 180 -2.87 21.07 -7.06
#